data_AF-A0A3E4U2C9-F1
#
_entry.id   AF-A0A3E4U2C9-F1
#
_cell.length_a   1.000
_cell.length_b   1.000
_cell.length_c   1.000
_cell.angle_alpha   90.00
_cell.angle_beta   90.00
_cell.angle_gamma   90.00
#
_symmetry.space_group_name_H-M   'P 1'
#
loop_
_entity.id
_entity.type
_entity.pdbx_description
1 polymer ?
#
loop_
_entity_poly.entity_id
_entity_poly.type
_entity_poly.pdbx_seq_one_letter_code
_entity_poly.pdbx_strand_id
1 'polypeptide(L)'
;MELLIITNGEMQDCIWKELTKRLMAVSGNVGYTDKRPLEVTVINQNDIIPWQFPPKCEYMYGEWLREEMDEGEIPKTCCDPDLAIIRCSD
;
A
#
# COMPACT_ATOMS: atom_id res chain seq x y z
N MET A 1 10.90 -2.73 -4.51
CA MET A 1 10.85 -1.31 -4.94
C MET A 1 9.74 -0.71 -4.14
N GLU A 2 10.01 0.39 -3.45
CA GLU A 2 9.07 1.00 -2.50
C GLU A 2 8.44 2.24 -3.15
N LEU A 3 7.13 2.38 -3.01
CA LEU A 3 6.33 3.49 -3.53
C LEU A 3 5.41 4.02 -2.42
N LEU A 4 5.54 5.30 -2.09
CA LEU A 4 4.58 6.02 -1.27
C LEU A 4 3.67 6.86 -2.18
N ILE A 5 2.36 6.69 -2.05
CA ILE A 5 1.36 7.43 -2.82
C ILE A 5 0.53 8.27 -1.84
N ILE A 6 0.38 9.55 -2.16
CA ILE A 6 -0.45 10.49 -1.39
C ILE A 6 -1.69 10.81 -2.22
N THR A 7 -2.86 10.59 -1.64
CA THR A 7 -4.17 10.91 -2.22
C THR A 7 -4.77 12.13 -1.51
N ASN A 8 -5.72 12.82 -2.17
CA ASN A 8 -6.39 14.00 -1.61
C ASN A 8 -7.90 13.77 -1.35
N GLY A 9 -8.33 12.52 -1.27
CA GLY A 9 -9.74 12.17 -1.09
C GLY A 9 -9.95 10.66 -0.97
N GLU A 10 -11.10 10.26 -0.41
CA GLU A 10 -11.43 8.85 -0.23
C GLU A 10 -11.59 8.14 -1.57
N MET A 11 -11.11 6.91 -1.63
CA MET A 11 -11.17 6.04 -2.80
C MET A 11 -12.19 4.94 -2.58
N GLN A 12 -12.85 4.52 -3.65
CA GLN A 12 -13.80 3.41 -3.60
C GLN A 12 -13.07 2.06 -3.62
N ASP A 13 -13.64 1.07 -2.93
CA ASP A 13 -13.11 -0.31 -2.89
C ASP A 13 -12.84 -0.92 -4.27
N CYS A 14 -13.61 -0.55 -5.29
CA CYS A 14 -13.41 -1.01 -6.66
C CYS A 14 -12.05 -0.59 -7.24
N ILE A 15 -11.52 0.56 -6.82
CA ILE A 15 -10.21 1.05 -7.23
C ILE A 15 -9.12 0.22 -6.56
N TRP A 16 -9.26 -0.09 -5.27
CA TRP A 16 -8.31 -0.94 -4.56
C TRP A 16 -8.27 -2.36 -5.13
N LYS A 17 -9.42 -2.93 -5.51
CA LYS A 17 -9.48 -4.23 -6.21
C LYS A 17 -8.68 -4.21 -7.51
N GLU A 18 -8.92 -3.20 -8.35
CA GLU A 18 -8.26 -3.10 -9.65
C GLU A 18 -6.75 -2.79 -9.49
N LEU A 19 -6.38 -1.98 -8.50
CA LEU A 19 -4.99 -1.69 -8.17
C LEU A 19 -4.25 -2.96 -7.70
N THR A 20 -4.82 -3.70 -6.73
CA THR A 20 -4.27 -4.97 -6.25
C THR A 20 -4.02 -5.93 -7.42
N LYS A 21 -5.05 -6.13 -8.26
CA LYS A 21 -4.93 -7.01 -9.44
C LYS A 21 -3.80 -6.62 -10.37
N ARG A 22 -3.62 -5.32 -10.62
CA ARG A 22 -2.54 -4.81 -11.48
C ARG A 22 -1.17 -4.98 -10.84
N LEU A 23 -1.04 -4.64 -9.55
CA LEU A 23 0.20 -4.78 -8.79
C LEU A 23 0.64 -6.24 -8.74
N MET A 24 -0.29 -7.18 -8.48
CA MET A 24 0.01 -8.61 -8.46
C MET A 24 0.55 -9.14 -9.80
N ALA A 25 0.09 -8.59 -10.94
CA ALA A 25 0.53 -9.01 -12.26
C ALA A 25 1.94 -8.52 -12.63
N VAL A 26 2.35 -7.37 -12.08
CA VAL A 26 3.64 -6.73 -12.39
C VAL A 26 4.71 -6.97 -11.33
N SER A 27 4.32 -7.19 -10.08
CA SER A 27 5.24 -7.43 -8.97
C SER A 27 5.88 -8.82 -9.08
N GLY A 28 7.14 -8.90 -8.67
CA GLY A 28 7.87 -10.17 -8.60
C GLY A 28 7.67 -10.87 -7.27
N ASN A 29 7.53 -12.19 -7.31
CA ASN A 29 7.48 -13.01 -6.11
C ASN A 29 8.85 -13.01 -5.40
N VAL A 30 8.82 -13.06 -4.06
CA VAL A 30 10.04 -13.21 -3.25
C VAL A 30 10.78 -14.48 -3.66
N GLY A 31 12.09 -14.37 -3.89
CA GLY A 31 12.95 -15.50 -4.27
C GLY A 31 13.08 -15.74 -5.77
N TYR A 32 12.38 -14.99 -6.62
CA TYR A 32 12.52 -15.05 -8.08
C TYR A 32 13.31 -13.83 -8.57
N THR A 33 14.21 -14.03 -9.54
CA THR A 33 15.12 -12.98 -10.02
C THR A 33 14.57 -12.18 -11.21
N ASP A 34 13.48 -12.66 -11.81
CA ASP A 34 12.93 -12.18 -13.07
C ASP A 34 12.26 -10.80 -12.93
N LYS A 35 11.67 -10.54 -11.75
CA LYS A 35 10.96 -9.31 -11.41
C LYS A 35 11.26 -8.94 -9.96
N ARG A 36 11.39 -7.65 -9.66
CA ARG A 36 11.58 -7.18 -8.29
C ARG A 36 10.23 -7.11 -7.55
N PRO A 37 10.15 -7.55 -6.29
CA PRO A 37 9.01 -7.29 -5.41
C PRO A 37 8.69 -5.80 -5.33
N LEU A 38 7.40 -5.47 -5.39
CA LEU A 38 6.88 -4.13 -5.16
C LEU A 38 6.33 -4.01 -3.74
N GLU A 39 6.52 -2.84 -3.17
CA GLU A 39 5.91 -2.41 -1.91
C GLU A 39 5.25 -1.07 -2.19
N VAL A 40 3.95 -0.96 -1.93
CA VAL A 40 3.17 0.25 -2.18
C VAL A 40 2.41 0.60 -0.92
N THR A 41 2.56 1.83 -0.45
CA THR A 41 1.81 2.36 0.67
C THR A 41 1.04 3.58 0.20
N VAL A 42 -0.25 3.65 0.52
CA VAL A 42 -1.12 4.76 0.15
C VAL A 42 -1.67 5.43 1.41
N ILE A 43 -1.52 6.75 1.48
CA ILE A 43 -2.00 7.58 2.59
C ILE A 43 -2.85 8.74 2.06
N ASN A 44 -3.84 9.15 2.85
CA ASN A 44 -4.64 10.35 2.55
C ASN A 44 -4.00 11.59 3.15
N GLN A 45 -3.80 12.63 2.35
CA GLN A 45 -3.30 13.92 2.84
C GLN A 45 -4.20 14.51 3.93
N ASN A 46 -5.52 14.30 3.85
CA ASN A 46 -6.47 14.82 4.84
C ASN A 46 -6.37 14.09 6.20
N ASP A 47 -5.87 12.86 6.22
CA ASP A 47 -5.62 12.08 7.44
C ASP A 47 -4.24 12.40 8.04
N ILE A 48 -3.38 13.09 7.28
CA ILE A 48 -2.00 13.45 7.65
C ILE A 48 -1.90 14.93 8.07
N ILE A 49 -2.79 15.81 7.61
CA ILE A 49 -2.71 17.26 7.86
C ILE A 49 -3.99 17.75 8.57
N PRO A 50 -3.91 18.23 9.83
CA PRO A 50 -2.71 18.31 10.69
C PRO A 50 -2.25 16.92 11.16
N TRP A 51 -0.94 16.78 11.44
CA TRP A 51 -0.32 15.50 11.80
C TRP A 51 -0.95 14.85 13.04
N GLN A 52 -1.29 13.57 12.91
CA GLN A 52 -1.87 12.73 13.97
C GLN A 52 -1.17 11.38 14.01
N PHE A 53 -0.89 10.89 15.23
CA PHE A 53 -0.23 9.61 15.46
C PHE A 53 -1.19 8.58 16.11
N PRO A 54 -1.17 7.31 15.68
CA PRO A 54 -0.48 6.79 14.48
C PRO A 54 -1.18 7.26 13.19
N PRO A 55 -0.42 7.52 12.10
CA PRO A 55 -1.01 7.89 10.83
C PRO A 55 -1.85 6.74 10.26
N LYS A 56 -2.82 7.11 9.42
CA LYS A 56 -3.76 6.18 8.81
C LYS A 56 -3.25 5.75 7.43
N CYS A 57 -3.12 4.43 7.25
CA CYS A 57 -2.88 3.78 5.97
C CYS A 57 -4.22 3.60 5.25
N GLU A 58 -4.38 4.12 4.04
CA GLU A 58 -5.57 3.82 3.24
C GLU A 58 -5.48 2.46 2.57
N TYR A 59 -4.29 2.09 2.08
CA TYR A 59 -4.04 0.86 1.35
C TYR A 59 -2.54 0.49 1.40
N MET A 60 -2.22 -0.80 1.45
CA MET A 60 -0.85 -1.30 1.40
C MET A 60 -0.72 -2.54 0.52
N TYR A 61 0.30 -2.57 -0.34
CA TYR A 61 0.69 -3.75 -1.10
C TYR A 61 2.10 -4.15 -0.70
N GLY A 62 2.29 -5.45 -0.48
CA GLY A 62 3.60 -6.06 -0.32
C GLY A 62 3.48 -7.55 -0.57
N GLU A 63 4.57 -8.19 -0.98
CA GLU A 63 4.55 -9.63 -1.28
C GLU A 63 4.26 -10.51 -0.05
N TRP A 64 4.42 -9.97 1.17
CA TRP A 64 4.00 -10.65 2.40
C TRP A 64 2.48 -10.73 2.57
N LEU A 65 1.69 -9.97 1.79
CA LEU A 65 0.22 -10.00 1.78
C LEU A 65 -0.36 -10.79 0.58
N ARG A 66 0.51 -11.46 -0.18
CA ARG A 66 0.10 -12.05 -1.47
C ARG A 66 -0.91 -13.18 -1.30
N GLU A 67 -0.75 -14.02 -0.28
CA GLU A 67 -1.67 -15.12 -0.01
C GLU A 67 -3.08 -14.60 0.27
N GLU A 68 -3.22 -13.57 1.11
CA GLU A 68 -4.54 -12.95 1.37
C GLU A 68 -5.13 -12.31 0.11
N MET A 69 -4.29 -11.64 -0.71
CA MET A 69 -4.75 -11.02 -1.96
C MET A 69 -5.17 -12.04 -3.02
N ASP A 70 -4.51 -13.21 -3.08
CA ASP A 70 -4.90 -14.32 -3.96
C ASP A 70 -6.27 -14.91 -3.55
N GLU A 71 -6.63 -14.84 -2.26
CA GLU A 71 -7.97 -15.17 -1.75
C GLU A 71 -9.02 -14.07 -2.04
N GLY A 72 -8.59 -12.94 -2.59
CA GLY A 72 -9.45 -11.80 -2.94
C GLY A 72 -9.63 -10.78 -1.81
N GLU A 73 -8.89 -10.92 -0.71
CA GLU A 73 -8.87 -9.92 0.35
C GLU A 73 -8.17 -8.65 -0.13
N ILE A 74 -8.71 -7.51 0.30
CA ILE A 74 -8.09 -6.22 0.08
C ILE A 74 -7.58 -5.73 1.43
N PRO A 75 -6.33 -5.28 1.51
CA PRO A 75 -5.80 -4.58 2.68
C PRO A 75 -6.79 -3.51 3.11
N LYS A 76 -7.32 -3.67 4.33
CA LYS A 76 -8.22 -2.68 4.92
C LYS A 76 -7.41 -1.53 5.46
N THR A 77 -8.02 -0.36 5.45
CA THR A 77 -7.50 0.84 6.12
C THR A 77 -7.17 0.51 7.58
N CYS A 78 -5.95 0.83 8.00
CA CYS A 78 -5.47 0.60 9.37
C CYS A 78 -4.65 1.78 9.85
N CYS A 79 -4.63 2.00 11.18
CA CYS A 79 -3.66 2.94 11.75
C CYS A 79 -2.37 2.17 12.03
N ASP A 80 -1.27 2.63 11.44
CA ASP A 80 -0.01 1.91 11.45
C ASP A 80 1.11 2.85 11.95
N PRO A 81 1.71 2.58 13.13
CA PRO A 81 2.78 3.40 13.67
C PRO A 81 4.05 3.36 12.83
N ASP A 82 4.30 2.31 12.04
CA ASP A 82 5.52 2.17 11.23
C ASP A 82 5.52 3.13 10.03
N LEU A 83 4.35 3.58 9.58
CA LEU A 83 4.20 4.64 8.59
C LEU A 83 4.85 5.97 9.03
N ALA A 84 4.99 6.21 10.34
CA ALA A 84 5.68 7.40 10.83
C ALA A 84 7.19 7.39 10.53
N ILE A 85 7.75 6.22 10.15
CA ILE A 85 9.17 5.99 9.91
C ILE A 85 9.47 5.81 8.40
N ILE A 86 8.44 5.66 7.55
CA ILE A 86 8.62 5.56 6.10
C ILE A 86 9.34 6.83 5.60
N ARG A 87 10.51 6.60 5.02
CA ARG A 87 11.45 7.66 4.68
C ARG A 87 11.06 8.24 3.33
N CYS A 88 10.42 9.41 3.31
CA CYS A 88 10.47 10.26 2.12
C CYS A 88 11.93 10.63 1.89
N SER A 89 12.55 10.14 0.82
CA SER A 89 13.82 10.66 0.36
C SER A 89 13.57 12.02 -0.31
N ASP A 90 14.21 13.07 0.22
CA ASP A 90 14.24 14.42 -0.37
C ASP A 90 14.84 14.44 -1.79
#